data_AF-X1CHD2-F1
#
_entry.id   AF-X1CHD2-F1
#
_cell.length_a   1.000
_cell.length_b   1.000
_cell.length_c   1.000
_cell.angle_alpha   90.00
_cell.angle_beta   90.00
_cell.angle_gamma   90.00
#
_symmetry.space_group_name_H-M   'P 1'
#
loop_
_entity.id
_entity.type
_entity.pdbx_description
1 polymer ?
#
loop_
_entity_poly.entity_id
_entity_poly.type
_entity_poly.pdbx_seq_one_letter_code
_entity_poly.pdbx_strand_id
1 'polypeptide(L)' 'MKLVLVEWVDAFAHTAEWAPLSSIHNAKPVKCIACGILAEETEDAITVYLSHNEHNYAQALTIPRGCVKKMWKLKV' A
#
# COMPACT_ATOMS: atom_id res chain seq x y z
N MET A 1 5.82 -13.08 13.33
CA MET A 1 5.23 -12.29 12.22
C MET A 1 5.95 -10.94 12.18
N LYS A 2 6.22 -10.38 10.99
CA LYS A 2 6.95 -9.11 10.88
C LYS A 2 5.96 -7.98 10.64
N LEU A 3 5.80 -7.08 11.61
CA LEU A 3 4.99 -5.87 11.44
C LEU A 3 5.80 -4.85 10.64
N VAL A 4 5.18 -4.25 9.64
CA VAL A 4 5.81 -3.25 8.77
C VAL A 4 4.95 -2.01 8.64
N LEU A 5 5.61 -0.86 8.56
CA LEU A 5 5.03 0.38 8.07
C LEU A 5 5.57 0.61 6.65
N VAL A 6 4.70 0.76 5.67
CA VAL A 6 5.06 1.01 4.27
C VAL A 6 4.57 2.39 3.87
N GLU A 7 5.45 3.18 3.29
CA GLU A 7 5.15 4.43 2.61
C GLU A 7 5.27 4.22 1.10
N TRP A 8 4.24 4.55 0.34
CA TRP A 8 4.25 4.43 -1.12
C TRP A 8 3.52 5.59 -1.79
N VAL A 9 3.65 5.67 -3.11
CA VAL A 9 2.90 6.60 -3.94
C VAL A 9 1.82 5.85 -4.70
N ASP A 10 0.57 6.28 -4.54
CA ASP A 10 -0.55 5.83 -5.35
C ASP A 10 -0.77 6.79 -6.52
N ALA A 11 -1.28 6.27 -7.63
CA ALA A 11 -1.49 7.00 -8.87
C ALA A 11 -2.55 8.11 -8.73
N PHE A 12 -3.44 8.03 -7.73
CA PHE A 12 -4.56 8.96 -7.64
C PHE A 12 -5.01 9.28 -6.21
N ALA A 13 -5.33 10.57 -6.00
CA ALA A 13 -5.65 11.17 -4.71
C ALA A 13 -7.13 11.21 -4.33
N HIS A 14 -8.00 11.15 -5.34
CA HIS A 14 -9.39 11.56 -5.18
C HIS A 14 -10.30 10.37 -4.89
N THR A 15 -11.53 10.71 -4.48
CA THR A 15 -12.63 9.78 -4.24
C THR A 15 -12.71 8.77 -5.39
N ALA A 16 -13.07 7.52 -5.07
CA ALA A 16 -13.18 6.39 -5.98
C ALA A 16 -14.30 6.58 -7.03
N GLU A 17 -14.23 7.67 -7.77
CA GLU A 17 -15.17 8.12 -8.76
C GLU A 17 -14.50 8.04 -10.12
N TRP A 18 -15.31 7.66 -11.11
CA TRP A 18 -14.88 7.68 -12.50
C TRP A 18 -14.61 9.11 -12.92
N ALA A 19 -13.35 9.42 -13.21
CA ALA A 19 -12.93 10.73 -13.67
C ALA A 19 -12.74 10.73 -15.20
N PRO A 20 -13.05 11.83 -15.91
CA PRO A 20 -12.76 11.95 -17.35
C PRO A 20 -11.27 11.77 -17.63
N LEU A 21 -10.90 11.13 -18.74
CA LEU A 21 -9.49 10.90 -19.10
C LEU A 21 -8.67 12.19 -19.13
N SER A 22 -9.26 13.32 -19.55
CA SER A 22 -8.62 14.63 -19.56
C SER A 22 -8.17 15.11 -18.17
N SER A 23 -8.79 14.62 -17.10
CA SER A 23 -8.43 14.97 -15.73
C SER A 23 -7.16 14.26 -15.24
N ILE A 24 -6.75 13.17 -15.90
CA ILE A 24 -5.61 12.35 -15.46
C ILE A 24 -4.28 13.09 -15.58
N HIS A 25 -4.15 14.01 -16.54
CA HIS A 25 -2.94 14.82 -16.68
C HIS A 25 -2.71 15.78 -15.50
N ASN A 26 -3.79 16.13 -14.79
CA ASN A 26 -3.74 16.97 -13.61
C ASN A 26 -3.76 16.15 -12.32
N ALA A 27 -3.86 14.82 -12.42
CA ALA A 27 -3.81 13.94 -11.27
C ALA A 27 -2.45 14.08 -10.58
N LYS A 28 -2.49 14.34 -9.28
CA LYS A 28 -1.29 14.36 -8.45
C LYS A 28 -1.22 13.02 -7.71
N PRO A 29 -0.11 12.28 -7.85
CA PRO A 29 0.10 11.09 -7.05
C PRO A 29 0.04 11.41 -5.56
N VAL A 30 -0.50 10.48 -4.76
CA VAL A 30 -0.62 10.66 -3.30
C VAL A 30 0.34 9.79 -2.56
N LYS A 31 0.90 10.36 -1.49
CA LYS A 31 1.65 9.62 -0.51
C LYS A 31 0.70 8.86 0.40
N CYS A 32 0.80 7.54 0.35
CA CYS A 32 0.02 6.61 1.14
C CYS A 32 0.90 5.95 2.22
N ILE A 33 0.28 5.60 3.34
CA ILE A 33 0.93 4.92 4.46
C ILE A 33 0.01 3.80 4.94
N ALA A 34 0.57 2.61 5.14
CA ALA A 34 -0.11 1.47 5.76
C ALA A 34 0.81 0.81 6.77
N CYS A 35 0.20 0.36 7.86
CA CYS A 35 0.81 -0.52 8.84
C CYS A 35 0.13 -1.87 8.72
N GLY A 36 0.90 -2.95 8.67
CA GLY A 36 0.35 -4.28 8.51
C GLY A 36 1.39 -5.37 8.70
N ILE A 37 0.94 -6.61 8.65
CA ILE A 37 1.83 -7.77 8.75
C ILE A 37 2.37 -8.07 7.36
N LEU A 38 3.70 -8.16 7.23
CA LEU A 38 4.35 -8.55 5.99
C LEU A 38 3.96 -9.99 5.64
N ALA A 39 3.23 -10.15 4.54
CA ALA A 39 2.82 -11.44 4.01
C ALA A 39 3.89 -11.98 3.06
N GLU A 40 4.30 -11.15 2.10
CA GLU A 40 5.24 -11.51 1.04
C GLU A 40 6.06 -10.29 0.61
N GLU A 41 7.32 -10.53 0.25
CA GLU A 41 8.23 -9.52 -0.29
C GLU A 41 9.00 -10.13 -1.46
N THR A 42 8.74 -9.66 -2.67
CA THR A 42 9.41 -10.08 -3.91
C THR A 42 10.17 -8.92 -4.53
N GLU A 43 10.95 -9.17 -5.59
CA GLU A 43 11.61 -8.06 -6.31
C GLU A 43 10.59 -7.05 -6.87
N ASP A 44 9.42 -7.54 -7.28
CA ASP A 44 8.39 -6.74 -7.96
C ASP A 44 7.40 -6.06 -7.00
N ALA A 45 7.16 -6.60 -5.81
CA ALA A 45 6.09 -6.11 -4.94
C ALA A 45 6.30 -6.40 -3.44
N ILE A 46 5.53 -5.69 -2.62
CA ILE A 46 5.37 -5.94 -1.18
C ILE A 46 3.89 -6.17 -0.90
N THR A 47 3.55 -7.28 -0.25
CA THR A 47 2.18 -7.58 0.18
C THR A 47 2.08 -7.54 1.70
N VAL A 48 1.12 -6.75 2.20
CA VAL A 48 0.85 -6.59 3.63
C VAL A 48 -0.61 -6.94 3.95
N TYR A 49 -0.84 -7.61 5.07
CA TYR A 49 -2.18 -7.79 5.63
C TYR A 49 -2.48 -6.62 6.57
N LEU A 50 -3.49 -5.81 6.22
CA LEU A 50 -3.82 -4.56 6.91
C LEU A 50 -4.56 -4.78 8.22
N SER A 51 -5.29 -5.89 8.32
CA SER A 51 -5.98 -6.26 9.55
C SER A 51 -5.72 -7.73 9.86
N HIS A 52 -5.48 -8.00 11.14
CA HIS A 52 -5.39 -9.34 11.68
C HIS A 52 -6.34 -9.43 12.87
N ASN A 53 -7.07 -10.53 12.95
CA ASN A 53 -7.59 -11.04 14.21
C ASN A 53 -7.13 -12.50 14.37
N GLU A 54 -7.39 -13.10 15.52
CA GLU A 54 -6.95 -14.47 15.86
C GLU A 54 -7.46 -15.55 14.88
N HIS A 55 -8.40 -15.21 14.02
CA HIS A 55 -9.07 -16.15 13.12
C HIS A 55 -8.88 -15.85 11.64
N ASN A 56 -8.50 -14.63 11.25
CA ASN A 56 -8.42 -14.20 9.86
C ASN A 56 -7.44 -13.05 9.64
N TYR A 57 -6.78 -13.10 8.47
CA TYR A 57 -6.18 -11.92 7.85
C TYR A 57 -7.24 -11.28 6.95
N ALA A 58 -7.60 -10.04 7.20
CA ALA A 58 -8.50 -9.31 6.32
C ALA A 58 -7.72 -8.23 5.56
N GLN A 59 -8.03 -8.14 4.25
CA GLN A 59 -7.54 -7.16 3.29
C GLN A 59 -6.02 -7.21 3.06
N ALA A 60 -5.62 -7.96 2.04
CA ALA A 60 -4.26 -7.92 1.50
C ALA A 60 -4.09 -6.67 0.63
N LEU A 61 -3.03 -5.92 0.89
CA LEU A 61 -2.59 -4.80 0.07
C LEU A 61 -1.27 -5.16 -0.59
N THR A 62 -1.25 -5.22 -1.91
CA THR A 62 -0.05 -5.48 -2.71
C THR A 62 0.40 -4.20 -3.38
N ILE A 63 1.62 -3.77 -3.09
CA ILE A 63 2.21 -2.51 -3.56
C ILE A 63 3.38 -2.84 -4.49
N PRO A 64 3.35 -2.40 -5.76
CA PRO A 64 4.50 -2.54 -6.65
C PRO A 64 5.75 -1.86 -6.08
N ARG A 65 6.92 -2.49 -6.20
CA ARG A 65 8.16 -2.01 -5.60
C ARG A 65 8.54 -0.61 -6.08
N GLY A 66 8.28 -0.30 -7.35
CA GLY A 66 8.49 1.04 -7.91
C GLY A 66 7.66 2.16 -7.27
N CYS A 67 6.54 1.81 -6.63
CA CYS A 67 5.69 2.76 -5.90
C CYS A 67 6.16 2.96 -4.45
N VAL A 68 6.89 2.00 -3.87
CA VAL A 68 7.35 2.05 -2.48
C VAL A 68 8.42 3.13 -2.32
N LYS A 69 8.21 4.06 -1.39
CA LYS A 69 9.19 5.07 -1.02
C LYS A 69 10.05 4.62 0.14
N LYS A 70 9.42 4.04 1.18
CA LYS A 70 10.10 3.57 2.38
C LYS A 70 9.35 2.39 3.00
N MET A 71 10.08 1.49 3.65
CA MET A 71 9.51 0.44 4.49
C MET A 71 10.30 0.36 5.79
N TRP A 72 9.59 0.32 6.91
CA TRP A 72 10.15 0.12 8.24
C TRP A 72 9.66 -1.19 8.82
N LYS A 73 10.59 -2.01 9.32
CA LYS A 73 10.28 -3.20 10.12
C LYS A 73 10.12 -2.75 11.57
N LEU A 74 8.93 -2.94 12.14
CA LEU A 74 8.62 -2.54 13.50
C LEU A 74 8.99 -3.67 14.47
N LYS A 75 9.58 -3.31 15.61
CA LYS A 75 9.77 -4.23 16.72
C LYS A 75 8.46 -4.26 17.52
N VAL A 76 7.93 -5.46 17.72
CA VAL A 76 6.76 -5.72 18.58
C VAL A 76 7.24 -6.50 19.79
#